data_AF-A0A959MUU2-F1
#
_entry.id   AF-A0A959MUU2-F1
#
_cell.length_a   1.000
_cell.length_b   1.000
_cell.length_c   1.000
_cell.angle_alpha   90.00
_cell.angle_beta   90.00
_cell.angle_gamma   90.00
#
_symmetry.space_group_name_H-M   'P 1'
#
loop_
_entity.id
_entity.type
_entity.pdbx_description
1 polymer ?
#
loop_
_entity_poly.entity_id
_entity_poly.type
_entity_poly.pdbx_seq_one_letter_code
_entity_poly.pdbx_strand_id
1 'polypeptide(L)'
;MSKLLSIILGLFVLYSGNIYGQDSSGTVSLSIFCNIENAKLFLDSTSLGNPPVNNYKVAPGIYTLSIFNPSSSNKWEVENYKREIEILSDTLLDINFSEFYFIDSDPYNTSVYNNDKFLGLTPLRIQTEDPLSGILTFKKDEYKDYLFDLSGNDTLRNIFVKLTENRYGQTAPVVYKNKKTNFKSDRNFLAIGSFGAGALLGAASAIYFKNTANNSYDLYRQTFDKTDLDKTNRNDTYSLISLIVMQGAIAGLIYFLFFD
;
A
#
# COMPACT_ATOMS: atom_id res chain seq x y z
N MET A 1 40.53 24.12 -57.49
CA MET A 1 41.14 25.37 -57.01
C MET A 1 41.25 25.26 -55.49
N SER A 2 42.49 25.34 -54.96
CA SER A 2 42.96 25.53 -53.56
C SER A 2 42.15 24.92 -52.40
N LYS A 3 42.69 23.91 -51.71
CA LYS A 3 43.49 24.01 -50.45
C LYS A 3 42.73 24.57 -49.25
N LEU A 4 42.54 23.73 -48.22
CA LEU A 4 42.73 23.95 -46.76
C LEU A 4 41.96 22.81 -46.04
N LEU A 5 42.59 21.75 -45.53
CA LEU A 5 43.50 21.65 -44.38
C LEU A 5 42.88 22.17 -43.07
N SER A 6 42.37 21.24 -42.23
CA SER A 6 42.39 21.25 -40.76
C SER A 6 41.78 19.91 -40.30
N ILE A 7 42.60 18.91 -39.93
CA ILE A 7 43.07 18.64 -38.56
C ILE A 7 41.90 18.61 -37.57
N ILE A 8 41.48 17.40 -37.17
CA ILE A 8 41.31 17.00 -35.77
C ILE A 8 41.58 15.49 -35.73
N LEU A 9 42.75 15.18 -35.17
CA LEU A 9 43.20 13.85 -34.78
C LEU A 9 42.51 13.55 -33.44
N GLY A 10 41.35 12.90 -33.49
CA GLY A 10 40.63 12.43 -32.31
C GLY A 10 41.21 11.09 -31.85
N LEU A 11 42.06 11.15 -30.83
CA LEU A 11 42.61 10.04 -30.07
C LEU A 11 41.49 9.07 -29.62
N PHE A 12 41.24 8.00 -30.37
CA PHE A 12 40.43 6.89 -29.86
C PHE A 12 41.35 6.03 -29.00
N VAL A 13 41.47 6.43 -27.73
CA VAL A 13 42.04 5.56 -26.70
C VAL A 13 41.08 4.39 -26.57
N LEU A 14 41.42 3.28 -27.23
CA LEU A 14 40.87 1.98 -26.91
C LEU A 14 41.27 1.72 -25.46
N TYR A 15 40.33 1.99 -24.56
CA TYR A 15 40.38 1.51 -23.19
C TYR A 15 40.26 -0.01 -23.31
N SER A 16 41.40 -0.67 -23.49
CA SER A 16 41.56 -2.08 -23.20
C SER A 16 41.33 -2.21 -21.71
N GLY A 17 40.07 -2.34 -21.31
CA GLY A 17 39.75 -2.88 -20.00
C GLY A 17 40.51 -4.20 -19.91
N ASN A 18 41.41 -4.28 -18.94
CA ASN A 18 42.05 -5.52 -18.58
C ASN A 18 40.93 -6.51 -18.27
N ILE A 19 40.61 -7.38 -19.21
CA ILE A 19 39.86 -8.60 -18.91
C ILE A 19 40.84 -9.42 -18.10
N TYR A 20 40.75 -9.28 -16.78
CA TYR A 20 41.30 -10.29 -15.89
C TYR A 20 40.49 -11.56 -16.15
N GLY A 21 41.00 -12.37 -17.08
CA GLY A 21 40.69 -13.79 -17.10
C GLY A 21 41.21 -14.37 -15.81
N GLN A 22 40.36 -14.37 -14.78
CA GLN A 22 40.62 -15.16 -13.59
C GLN A 22 40.03 -16.54 -13.86
N ASP A 23 40.85 -17.40 -14.44
CA ASP A 23 40.74 -18.83 -14.25
C ASP A 23 40.89 -19.10 -12.74
N SER A 24 39.77 -19.05 -12.03
CA SER A 24 39.56 -19.88 -10.87
C SER A 24 38.25 -20.60 -11.13
N SER A 25 38.34 -21.86 -11.54
CA SER A 25 37.22 -22.79 -11.60
C SER A 25 36.73 -23.17 -10.19
N GLY A 26 36.77 -22.21 -9.25
CA GLY A 26 36.23 -22.38 -7.91
C GLY A 26 34.74 -22.25 -8.02
N THR A 27 34.03 -23.37 -7.99
CA THR A 27 32.60 -23.34 -7.69
C THR A 27 32.43 -23.30 -6.19
N VAL A 28 31.66 -22.33 -5.71
CA VAL A 28 31.27 -22.23 -4.31
C VAL A 28 29.87 -22.79 -4.14
N SER A 29 29.57 -23.30 -2.96
CA SER A 29 28.28 -23.87 -2.61
C SER A 29 27.36 -22.83 -1.99
N LEU A 30 26.18 -22.66 -2.58
CA LEU A 30 25.09 -21.84 -2.06
C LEU A 30 23.99 -22.75 -1.51
N SER A 31 23.61 -22.54 -0.25
CA SER A 31 22.45 -23.18 0.37
C SER A 31 21.46 -22.12 0.83
N ILE A 32 20.18 -22.28 0.48
CA ILE A 32 19.12 -21.32 0.78
C ILE A 32 17.98 -22.04 1.49
N PHE A 33 17.65 -21.55 2.68
CA PHE A 33 16.49 -21.93 3.48
C PHE A 33 15.48 -20.79 3.49
N CYS A 34 14.20 -21.15 3.45
CA CYS A 34 13.09 -20.22 3.48
C CYS A 34 11.90 -20.87 4.18
N ASN A 35 11.26 -20.14 5.07
CA ASN A 35 10.11 -20.62 5.86
C ASN A 35 8.79 -20.66 5.06
N ILE A 36 8.76 -20.10 3.84
CA ILE A 36 7.57 -20.15 2.98
C ILE A 36 7.56 -21.44 2.16
N GLU A 37 6.56 -22.29 2.39
CA GLU A 37 6.28 -23.46 1.56
C GLU A 37 5.95 -23.07 0.11
N ASN A 38 6.43 -23.87 -0.85
CA ASN A 38 6.17 -23.69 -2.28
C ASN A 38 6.64 -22.34 -2.86
N ALA A 39 7.48 -21.59 -2.14
CA ALA A 39 8.14 -20.41 -2.68
C ALA A 39 8.98 -20.76 -3.92
N LYS A 40 9.04 -19.85 -4.90
CA LYS A 40 9.90 -20.00 -6.08
C LYS A 40 11.14 -19.14 -5.92
N LEU A 41 12.31 -19.75 -6.04
CA LEU A 41 13.60 -19.08 -5.91
C LEU A 41 14.24 -18.85 -7.27
N PHE A 42 14.79 -17.65 -7.45
CA PHE A 42 15.57 -17.28 -8.62
C PHE A 42 16.86 -16.61 -8.20
N LEU A 43 17.96 -17.01 -8.83
CA LEU A 43 19.24 -16.30 -8.78
C LEU A 43 19.44 -15.64 -10.13
N ASP A 44 19.38 -14.31 -10.16
CA ASP A 44 19.19 -13.48 -11.34
C ASP A 44 17.95 -13.91 -12.15
N SER A 45 18.17 -14.54 -13.29
CA SER A 45 17.15 -15.07 -14.20
C SER A 45 17.04 -16.60 -14.14
N THR A 46 17.86 -17.27 -13.33
CA THR A 46 17.92 -18.73 -13.23
C THR A 46 17.04 -19.24 -12.11
N SER A 47 16.09 -20.13 -12.44
CA SER A 47 15.22 -20.79 -11.44
C SER A 47 16.01 -21.83 -10.65
N LEU A 48 16.06 -21.67 -9.33
CA LEU A 48 16.66 -22.65 -8.41
C LEU A 48 15.66 -23.71 -7.94
N GLY A 49 14.36 -23.49 -8.18
CA GLY A 49 13.28 -24.38 -7.72
C GLY A 49 12.65 -23.90 -6.42
N ASN A 50 12.24 -24.84 -5.57
CA ASN A 50 11.59 -24.59 -4.29
C ASN A 50 12.59 -24.77 -3.13
N PRO A 51 12.45 -24.03 -2.02
CA PRO A 51 13.28 -24.24 -0.83
C PRO A 51 12.95 -25.59 -0.18
N PRO A 52 13.92 -26.23 0.52
CA PRO A 52 15.32 -25.80 0.66
C PRO A 52 16.15 -26.12 -0.59
N VAL A 53 17.06 -25.20 -0.94
CA VAL A 53 18.08 -25.43 -1.98
C VAL A 53 19.40 -25.74 -1.28
N ASN A 54 19.98 -26.90 -1.55
CA ASN A 54 21.21 -27.35 -0.88
C ASN A 54 22.37 -27.44 -1.88
N ASN A 55 23.53 -26.89 -1.50
CA ASN A 55 24.81 -27.04 -2.20
C ASN A 55 24.77 -26.68 -3.70
N TYR A 56 23.96 -25.69 -4.08
CA TYR A 56 23.91 -25.21 -5.45
C TYR A 56 25.26 -24.60 -5.84
N LYS A 57 25.85 -25.08 -6.93
CA LYS A 57 27.20 -24.67 -7.35
C LYS A 57 27.15 -23.40 -8.20
N VAL A 58 27.80 -22.33 -7.73
CA VAL A 58 27.86 -21.03 -8.41
C VAL A 58 29.30 -20.54 -8.50
N ALA A 59 29.58 -19.67 -9.47
CA ALA A 59 30.84 -18.94 -9.49
C ALA A 59 30.79 -17.83 -8.41
N PRO A 60 31.93 -17.43 -7.84
CA PRO A 60 31.99 -16.24 -7.01
C PRO A 60 31.55 -15.00 -7.79
N GLY A 61 30.69 -14.17 -7.20
CA GLY A 61 30.16 -12.98 -7.87
C GLY A 61 28.98 -12.34 -7.13
N ILE A 62 28.46 -11.28 -7.73
CA ILE A 62 27.28 -10.56 -7.26
C ILE A 62 26.06 -11.07 -8.01
N TYR A 63 25.01 -11.42 -7.28
CA TYR A 63 23.78 -12.01 -7.80
C TYR A 63 22.55 -11.34 -7.21
N THR A 64 21.45 -11.34 -7.95
CA THR A 64 20.14 -10.90 -7.47
C THR A 64 19.31 -12.10 -7.05
N LEU A 65 19.13 -12.31 -5.74
CA LEU A 65 18.23 -13.33 -5.22
C LEU A 65 16.79 -12.80 -5.20
N SER A 66 15.88 -13.51 -5.87
CA SER A 66 14.44 -13.22 -5.86
C SER A 66 13.66 -14.42 -5.33
N ILE A 67 12.74 -14.18 -4.40
CA ILE A 67 11.88 -15.21 -3.81
C ILE A 67 10.44 -14.77 -3.97
N PHE A 68 9.67 -15.60 -4.67
CA PHE A 68 8.25 -15.36 -4.92
C PHE A 68 7.40 -16.19 -3.97
N ASN A 69 6.62 -15.50 -3.16
CA ASN A 69 5.62 -16.14 -2.32
C ASN A 69 4.39 -16.49 -3.17
N PRO A 70 3.97 -17.76 -3.29
CA PRO A 70 2.81 -18.15 -4.09
C PRO A 70 1.51 -17.45 -3.63
N SER A 71 1.42 -17.11 -2.34
CA SER A 71 0.27 -16.40 -1.75
C SER A 71 0.19 -14.92 -2.13
N SER A 72 1.26 -14.33 -2.67
CA SER A 72 1.31 -12.91 -3.07
C SER A 72 0.38 -12.57 -4.24
N SER A 73 0.08 -13.55 -5.09
CA SER A 73 -0.78 -13.34 -6.27
C SER A 73 -2.20 -12.87 -5.91
N ASN A 74 -2.68 -13.24 -4.71
CA ASN A 74 -4.04 -12.95 -4.25
C ASN A 74 -4.09 -12.04 -3.02
N LYS A 75 -2.95 -11.58 -2.50
CA LYS A 75 -2.85 -10.82 -1.25
C LYS A 75 -1.84 -9.69 -1.39
N TRP A 76 -2.32 -8.45 -1.35
CA TRP A 76 -1.50 -7.24 -1.43
C TRP A 76 -0.53 -7.10 -0.24
N GLU A 77 -0.84 -7.74 0.90
CA GLU A 77 -0.06 -7.71 2.14
C GLU A 77 1.15 -8.67 2.12
N VAL A 78 1.30 -9.48 1.07
CA VAL A 78 2.36 -10.50 0.99
C VAL A 78 3.45 -10.03 0.04
N GLU A 79 4.61 -9.68 0.60
CA GLU A 79 5.75 -9.17 -0.17
C GLU A 79 6.54 -10.29 -0.86
N ASN A 80 6.98 -10.01 -2.09
CA ASN A 80 8.05 -10.77 -2.73
C ASN A 80 9.39 -10.22 -2.26
N TYR A 81 10.35 -11.09 -2.02
CA TYR A 81 11.67 -10.70 -1.56
C TYR A 81 12.63 -10.59 -2.74
N LYS A 82 13.38 -9.48 -2.81
CA LYS A 82 14.44 -9.29 -3.81
C LYS A 82 15.62 -8.58 -3.17
N ARG A 83 16.81 -9.18 -3.25
CA ARG A 83 18.05 -8.64 -2.67
C ARG A 83 19.24 -8.97 -3.55
N GLU A 84 20.17 -8.02 -3.64
CA GLU A 84 21.52 -8.27 -4.19
C GLU A 84 22.41 -8.92 -3.12
N ILE A 85 23.04 -10.04 -3.48
CA ILE A 85 23.92 -10.81 -2.61
C ILE A 85 25.28 -10.98 -3.28
N GLU A 86 26.35 -10.85 -2.50
CA GLU A 86 27.71 -11.15 -2.94
C GLU A 86 28.11 -12.53 -2.41
N ILE A 87 28.48 -13.43 -3.32
CA ILE A 87 28.87 -14.80 -2.99
C ILE A 87 30.36 -14.93 -3.33
N LEU A 88 31.24 -14.96 -2.33
CA LEU A 88 32.68 -15.11 -2.52
C LEU A 88 33.21 -16.49 -2.08
N SER A 89 32.46 -17.17 -1.21
CA SER A 89 32.77 -18.48 -0.63
C SER A 89 31.48 -19.28 -0.43
N ASP A 90 31.61 -20.50 0.10
CA ASP A 90 30.44 -21.28 0.52
C ASP A 90 29.55 -20.44 1.45
N THR A 91 28.28 -20.31 1.08
CA THR A 91 27.34 -19.36 1.68
C THR A 91 26.04 -20.07 2.04
N LEU A 92 25.56 -19.82 3.26
CA LEU A 92 24.25 -20.27 3.74
C LEU A 92 23.37 -19.04 3.97
N LEU A 93 22.22 -19.00 3.32
CA LEU A 93 21.20 -17.98 3.50
C LEU A 93 19.97 -18.59 4.17
N ASP A 94 19.57 -18.01 5.29
CA ASP A 94 18.32 -18.34 5.97
C ASP A 94 17.40 -17.12 5.93
N ILE A 95 16.29 -17.24 5.19
CA ILE A 95 15.39 -16.13 4.90
C ILE A 95 14.04 -16.43 5.53
N ASN A 96 13.76 -15.73 6.63
CA ASN A 96 12.51 -15.84 7.35
C ASN A 96 11.58 -14.67 7.01
N PHE A 97 10.43 -14.99 6.45
CA PHE A 97 9.37 -14.04 6.19
C PHE A 97 8.44 -13.95 7.40
N SER A 98 7.99 -12.74 7.72
CA SER A 98 6.99 -12.55 8.76
C SER A 98 5.64 -13.10 8.35
N GLU A 99 4.92 -13.57 9.37
CA GLU A 99 3.54 -13.98 9.34
C GLU A 99 2.63 -12.78 9.65
N PHE A 100 1.53 -12.67 8.91
CA PHE A 100 0.54 -11.60 9.09
C PHE A 100 -0.80 -12.22 9.42
N TYR A 101 -1.44 -11.73 10.49
CA TYR A 101 -2.77 -12.13 10.89
C TYR A 101 -3.70 -10.94 10.99
N PHE A 102 -4.91 -11.12 10.49
CA PHE A 102 -6.05 -10.24 10.73
C PHE A 102 -7.07 -10.98 11.60
N ILE A 103 -7.30 -10.45 12.79
CA ILE A 103 -8.18 -11.03 13.81
C ILE A 103 -9.32 -10.06 14.06
N ASP A 104 -10.55 -10.51 13.81
CA ASP A 104 -11.75 -9.72 13.96
C ASP A 104 -12.81 -10.47 14.78
N SER A 105 -13.76 -9.73 15.36
CA SER A 105 -14.82 -10.32 16.15
C SER A 105 -16.12 -9.52 16.15
N ASP A 106 -17.21 -10.23 16.43
CA ASP A 106 -18.52 -9.66 16.75
C ASP A 106 -18.89 -10.04 18.21
N PRO A 107 -18.92 -9.09 19.16
CA PRO A 107 -18.75 -7.64 18.99
C PRO A 107 -17.29 -7.22 18.80
N TYR A 108 -17.11 -6.00 18.28
CA TYR A 108 -15.79 -5.34 18.20
C TYR A 108 -15.22 -5.00 19.57
N ASN A 109 -13.93 -4.63 19.59
CA ASN A 109 -13.20 -4.24 20.77
C ASN A 109 -13.15 -5.35 21.82
N THR A 110 -12.94 -6.58 21.35
CA THR A 110 -12.76 -7.79 22.15
C THR A 110 -11.28 -8.01 22.39
N SER A 111 -10.92 -8.33 23.63
CA SER A 111 -9.53 -8.56 24.02
C SER A 111 -9.06 -9.91 23.51
N VAL A 112 -7.95 -9.92 22.79
CA VAL A 112 -7.35 -11.12 22.20
C VAL A 112 -6.07 -11.46 22.95
N TYR A 113 -5.96 -12.72 23.36
CA TYR A 113 -4.77 -13.28 24.00
C TYR A 113 -4.30 -14.50 23.22
N ASN A 114 -2.99 -14.70 23.09
CA ASN A 114 -2.40 -15.96 22.63
C ASN A 114 -1.62 -16.56 23.79
N ASN A 115 -2.00 -17.77 24.25
CA ASN A 115 -1.36 -18.45 25.38
C ASN A 115 -1.16 -17.50 26.59
N ASP A 116 -2.24 -16.82 26.99
CA ASP A 116 -2.30 -15.80 28.06
C ASP A 116 -1.55 -14.48 27.82
N LYS A 117 -0.80 -14.33 26.73
CA LYS A 117 -0.19 -13.06 26.33
C LYS A 117 -1.21 -12.18 25.61
N PHE A 118 -1.45 -10.98 26.14
CA PHE A 118 -2.32 -9.99 25.48
C PHE A 118 -1.72 -9.53 24.15
N LEU A 119 -2.50 -9.65 23.08
CA LEU A 119 -2.11 -9.22 21.73
C LEU A 119 -2.70 -7.86 21.38
N GLY A 120 -3.93 -7.57 21.82
CA GLY A 120 -4.64 -6.34 21.48
C GLY A 120 -6.15 -6.48 21.51
N LEU A 121 -6.84 -5.51 20.90
CA LEU A 121 -8.30 -5.45 20.79
C LEU A 121 -8.71 -5.60 19.32
N THR A 122 -9.80 -6.34 19.06
CA THR A 122 -10.34 -6.48 17.69
C THR A 122 -11.00 -5.19 17.18
N PRO A 123 -10.97 -4.90 15.86
CA PRO A 123 -10.20 -5.58 14.83
C PRO A 123 -8.69 -5.37 15.01
N LEU A 124 -7.90 -6.44 14.90
CA LEU A 124 -6.48 -6.47 15.21
C LEU A 124 -5.68 -6.99 14.01
N ARG A 125 -4.62 -6.26 13.65
CA ARG A 125 -3.58 -6.73 12.72
C ARG A 125 -2.29 -6.95 13.48
N ILE A 126 -1.66 -8.10 13.27
CA ILE A 126 -0.37 -8.43 13.89
C ILE A 126 0.58 -9.01 12.84
N GLN A 127 1.85 -8.70 13.04
CA GLN A 127 2.97 -9.26 12.31
C GLN A 127 3.84 -10.02 13.31
N THR A 128 4.15 -11.28 13.02
CA THR A 128 5.00 -12.14 13.86
C THR A 128 6.08 -12.79 13.02
N GLU A 129 7.23 -13.10 13.62
CA GLU A 129 8.30 -13.83 12.90
C GLU A 129 7.92 -15.31 12.75
N ASP A 130 7.40 -15.91 13.81
CA ASP A 130 6.89 -17.27 13.82
C ASP A 130 5.36 -17.30 13.68
N PRO A 131 4.79 -18.36 13.10
CA PRO A 131 3.35 -18.57 13.10
C PRO A 131 2.79 -18.59 14.52
N LEU A 132 1.63 -17.96 14.71
CA LEU A 132 0.87 -18.13 15.94
C LEU A 132 0.47 -19.60 16.09
N SER A 133 0.64 -20.13 17.29
CA SER A 133 0.28 -21.49 17.66
C SER A 133 -0.47 -21.54 18.99
N GLY A 134 -1.13 -22.67 19.25
CA GLY A 134 -1.93 -22.89 20.46
C GLY A 134 -3.30 -22.23 20.38
N ILE A 135 -3.75 -21.68 21.51
CA ILE A 135 -5.13 -21.20 21.66
C ILE A 135 -5.17 -19.68 21.71
N LEU A 136 -6.01 -19.09 20.87
CA LEU A 136 -6.43 -17.70 21.01
C LEU A 136 -7.64 -17.61 21.94
N THR A 137 -7.52 -16.79 22.98
CA THR A 137 -8.61 -16.51 23.92
C THR A 137 -9.18 -15.13 23.65
N PHE A 138 -10.48 -15.07 23.42
CA PHE A 138 -11.24 -13.84 23.20
C PHE A 138 -12.06 -13.52 24.44
N LYS A 139 -11.85 -12.35 25.03
CA LYS A 139 -12.53 -11.90 26.25
C LYS A 139 -13.24 -10.57 26.04
N LYS A 140 -14.50 -10.51 26.46
CA LYS A 140 -15.30 -9.30 26.41
C LYS A 140 -16.31 -9.30 27.57
N ASP A 141 -16.44 -8.16 28.23
CA ASP A 141 -17.43 -7.97 29.29
C ASP A 141 -18.83 -8.34 28.80
N GLU A 142 -19.59 -9.06 29.62
CA GLU A 142 -20.93 -9.58 29.30
C GLU A 142 -20.99 -10.68 28.22
N TYR A 143 -19.85 -11.16 27.73
CA TYR A 143 -19.76 -12.31 26.81
C TYR A 143 -19.04 -13.48 27.46
N LYS A 144 -19.30 -14.69 26.95
CA LYS A 144 -18.54 -15.88 27.32
C LYS A 144 -17.18 -15.84 26.63
N ASP A 145 -16.13 -16.16 27.36
CA ASP A 145 -14.80 -16.38 26.81
C ASP A 145 -14.88 -17.39 25.66
N TYR A 146 -14.25 -17.06 24.54
CA TYR A 146 -14.18 -17.93 23.38
C TYR A 146 -12.75 -18.38 23.15
N LEU A 147 -12.56 -19.69 22.98
CA LEU A 147 -11.27 -20.32 22.71
C LEU A 147 -11.25 -20.75 21.24
N PHE A 148 -10.33 -20.16 20.47
CA PHE A 148 -10.08 -20.52 19.09
C PHE A 148 -8.77 -21.31 19.02
N ASP A 149 -8.85 -22.58 18.67
CA ASP A 149 -7.68 -23.43 18.50
C ASP A 149 -7.05 -23.20 17.12
N LEU A 150 -5.76 -22.85 17.10
CA LEU A 150 -4.98 -22.70 15.87
C LEU A 150 -4.47 -24.07 15.38
N SER A 151 -4.51 -25.09 16.24
CA SER A 151 -4.02 -26.44 15.96
C SER A 151 -4.90 -27.12 14.90
N GLY A 152 -4.46 -27.10 13.65
CA GLY A 152 -5.15 -27.72 12.52
C GLY A 152 -5.51 -26.78 11.38
N ASN A 153 -5.09 -25.51 11.43
CA ASN A 153 -5.34 -24.58 10.33
C ASN A 153 -4.21 -23.56 10.10
N ASP A 154 -3.04 -24.08 9.71
CA ASP A 154 -1.81 -23.30 9.42
C ASP A 154 -1.97 -22.27 8.27
N THR A 155 -3.13 -22.21 7.63
CA THR A 155 -3.42 -21.29 6.51
C THR A 155 -4.36 -20.14 6.89
N LEU A 156 -5.01 -20.18 8.07
CA LEU A 156 -5.94 -19.13 8.49
C LEU A 156 -5.22 -17.89 9.02
N ARG A 157 -4.85 -17.02 8.09
CA ARG A 157 -4.35 -15.67 8.39
C ARG A 157 -5.47 -14.66 8.67
N ASN A 158 -6.72 -15.03 8.37
CA ASN A 158 -7.91 -14.23 8.66
C ASN A 158 -8.81 -15.00 9.62
N ILE A 159 -8.97 -14.48 10.83
CA ILE A 159 -9.73 -15.12 11.91
C ILE A 159 -10.91 -14.21 12.22
N PHE A 160 -12.13 -14.74 12.12
CA PHE A 160 -13.34 -14.05 12.53
C PHE A 160 -14.10 -14.89 13.54
N VAL A 161 -14.39 -14.31 14.71
CA VAL A 161 -15.08 -14.99 15.81
C VAL A 161 -16.33 -14.23 16.21
N LYS A 162 -17.44 -14.95 16.38
CA LYS A 162 -18.67 -14.39 16.95
C LYS A 162 -18.84 -14.86 18.39
N LEU A 163 -18.81 -13.93 19.34
CA LEU A 163 -18.93 -14.24 20.76
C LEU A 163 -20.40 -14.44 21.14
N THR A 164 -20.62 -15.26 22.16
CA THR A 164 -21.96 -15.52 22.71
C THR A 164 -22.13 -14.76 24.01
N GLU A 165 -23.19 -13.97 24.12
CA GLU A 165 -23.55 -13.24 25.35
C GLU A 165 -23.65 -14.19 26.55
N ASN A 166 -23.11 -13.77 27.69
CA ASN A 166 -23.24 -14.47 28.95
C ASN A 166 -24.57 -14.10 29.61
N ARG A 167 -25.65 -14.79 29.22
CA ARG A 167 -27.00 -14.58 29.76
C ARG A 167 -27.17 -15.18 31.16
N TYR A 168 -26.39 -14.75 32.13
CA TYR A 168 -26.70 -14.96 33.55
C TYR A 168 -27.46 -13.75 34.08
N GLY A 169 -28.80 -13.85 34.05
CA GLY A 169 -29.71 -13.08 34.91
C GLY A 169 -29.81 -11.56 34.74
N GLN A 170 -29.04 -10.93 33.85
CA GLN A 170 -29.17 -9.51 33.56
C GLN A 170 -29.70 -9.37 32.14
N THR A 171 -30.97 -9.00 32.01
CA THR A 171 -31.39 -8.21 30.85
C THR A 171 -30.57 -6.94 30.91
N ALA A 172 -29.43 -6.91 30.22
CA ALA A 172 -28.78 -5.65 29.90
C ALA A 172 -29.89 -4.74 29.38
N PRO A 173 -30.08 -3.52 29.93
CA PRO A 173 -31.04 -2.62 29.34
C PRO A 173 -30.67 -2.54 27.86
N VAL A 174 -31.65 -2.69 26.96
CA VAL A 174 -31.41 -2.48 25.55
C VAL A 174 -30.89 -1.05 25.43
N VAL A 175 -29.57 -0.89 25.42
CA VAL A 175 -28.93 0.39 25.16
C VAL A 175 -29.15 0.56 23.68
N TYR A 176 -30.28 1.16 23.32
CA TYR A 176 -30.40 1.81 22.04
C TYR A 176 -29.22 2.77 22.00
N LYS A 177 -28.16 2.41 21.26
CA LYS A 177 -27.07 3.33 20.95
C LYS A 177 -27.76 4.50 20.28
N ASN A 178 -28.01 5.54 21.06
CA ASN A 178 -28.68 6.71 20.56
C ASN A 178 -27.72 7.26 19.51
N LYS A 179 -28.05 7.06 18.23
CA LYS A 179 -27.17 7.45 17.11
C LYS A 179 -26.93 8.97 17.08
N LYS A 180 -27.64 9.73 17.93
CA LYS A 180 -27.36 11.14 18.23
C LYS A 180 -26.13 11.38 19.12
N THR A 181 -25.51 10.35 19.71
CA THR A 181 -24.42 10.54 20.71
C THR A 181 -23.06 10.96 20.13
N ASN A 182 -22.90 10.97 18.80
CA ASN A 182 -21.66 11.39 18.16
C ASN A 182 -21.70 12.83 17.62
N PHE A 183 -22.84 13.53 17.71
CA PHE A 183 -23.00 14.91 17.21
C PHE A 183 -23.56 15.78 18.33
N LYS A 184 -23.04 17.00 18.48
CA LYS A 184 -23.44 17.90 19.57
C LYS A 184 -24.80 18.55 19.29
N SER A 185 -25.20 18.64 18.03
CA SER A 185 -26.40 19.33 17.56
C SER A 185 -27.24 18.44 16.61
N ASP A 186 -28.52 18.77 16.43
CA ASP A 186 -29.34 18.17 15.38
C ASP A 186 -28.85 18.65 14.01
N ARG A 187 -28.74 17.75 13.03
CA ARG A 187 -28.14 18.04 11.72
C ARG A 187 -28.88 19.15 10.98
N ASN A 188 -28.14 20.17 10.57
CA ASN A 188 -28.66 21.23 9.72
C ASN A 188 -28.67 20.79 8.24
N PHE A 189 -29.66 19.97 7.86
CA PHE A 189 -29.81 19.47 6.50
C PHE A 189 -29.93 20.57 5.44
N LEU A 190 -30.47 21.74 5.81
CA LEU A 190 -30.56 22.89 4.92
C LEU A 190 -29.16 23.46 4.63
N ALA A 191 -28.32 23.63 5.66
CA ALA A 191 -26.93 24.03 5.48
C ALA A 191 -26.16 23.00 4.63
N ILE A 192 -26.24 21.71 4.96
CA ILE A 192 -25.60 20.63 4.20
C ILE A 192 -26.04 20.66 2.74
N GLY A 193 -27.35 20.74 2.47
CA GLY A 193 -27.88 20.83 1.12
C GLY A 193 -27.39 22.06 0.35
N SER A 194 -27.35 23.23 1.01
CA SER A 194 -26.90 24.48 0.41
C SER A 194 -25.42 24.46 0.01
N PHE A 195 -24.54 23.95 0.88
CA PHE A 195 -23.12 23.82 0.57
C PHE A 195 -22.87 22.71 -0.45
N GLY A 196 -23.66 21.63 -0.43
CA GLY A 196 -23.70 20.59 -1.46
C GLY A 196 -23.96 21.17 -2.86
N ALA A 197 -25.04 21.92 -2.99
CA ALA A 197 -25.40 22.59 -4.24
C ALA A 197 -24.33 23.62 -4.65
N GLY A 198 -23.82 24.41 -3.71
CA GLY A 198 -22.77 25.41 -3.96
C GLY A 198 -21.48 24.79 -4.49
N ALA A 199 -21.05 23.64 -3.96
CA ALA A 199 -19.87 22.93 -4.44
C ALA A 199 -20.07 22.45 -5.89
N LEU A 200 -21.22 21.85 -6.20
CA LEU A 200 -21.53 21.37 -7.56
C LEU A 200 -21.61 22.52 -8.57
N LEU A 201 -22.30 23.60 -8.22
CA LEU A 201 -22.42 24.77 -9.09
C LEU A 201 -21.07 25.45 -9.29
N GLY A 202 -20.27 25.63 -8.23
CA GLY A 202 -18.93 26.19 -8.33
C GLY A 202 -18.02 25.36 -9.23
N ALA A 203 -18.06 24.03 -9.11
CA ALA A 203 -17.30 23.12 -9.99
C ALA A 203 -17.73 23.25 -11.46
N ALA A 204 -19.04 23.21 -11.73
CA ALA A 204 -19.57 23.33 -13.08
C ALA A 204 -19.22 24.68 -13.73
N SER A 205 -19.36 25.78 -12.98
CA SER A 205 -18.99 27.12 -13.43
C SER A 205 -17.48 27.24 -13.68
N ALA A 206 -16.63 26.68 -12.81
CA ALA A 206 -15.19 26.70 -12.99
C ALA A 206 -14.77 26.01 -14.30
N ILE A 207 -15.32 24.83 -14.58
CA ILE A 207 -15.07 24.09 -15.82
C ILE A 207 -15.57 24.87 -17.03
N TYR A 208 -16.80 25.39 -16.98
CA TYR A 208 -17.38 26.17 -18.07
C TYR A 208 -16.50 27.37 -18.44
N PHE A 209 -16.16 28.21 -17.46
CA PHE A 209 -15.33 29.38 -17.71
C PHE A 209 -13.91 29.03 -18.14
N LYS A 210 -13.33 27.93 -17.60
CA LYS A 210 -11.99 27.49 -18.03
C LYS A 210 -11.98 27.07 -19.49
N ASN A 211 -12.99 26.32 -19.92
CA ASN A 211 -13.13 25.90 -21.31
C ASN A 211 -13.31 27.11 -22.23
N THR A 212 -14.13 28.09 -21.84
CA THR A 212 -14.28 29.34 -22.60
C THR A 212 -12.97 30.12 -22.68
N ALA A 213 -12.22 30.23 -21.59
CA ALA A 213 -10.94 30.93 -21.56
C ALA A 213 -9.91 30.28 -22.50
N ASN A 214 -9.82 28.94 -22.48
CA ASN A 214 -8.95 28.17 -23.36
C ASN A 214 -9.33 28.38 -24.83
N ASN A 215 -10.61 28.29 -25.18
CA ASN A 215 -11.08 28.51 -26.55
C ASN A 215 -10.77 29.93 -27.04
N SER A 216 -10.98 30.95 -26.21
CA SER A 216 -10.61 32.34 -26.54
C SER A 216 -9.09 32.50 -26.70
N TYR A 217 -8.30 31.76 -25.92
CA TYR A 217 -6.85 31.83 -26.01
C TYR A 217 -6.35 31.20 -27.31
N ASP A 218 -6.94 30.08 -27.72
CA ASP A 218 -6.62 29.43 -28.99
C ASP A 218 -6.94 30.32 -30.19
N LEU A 219 -8.05 31.07 -30.12
CA LEU A 219 -8.37 32.09 -31.12
C LEU A 219 -7.33 33.22 -31.13
N TYR A 220 -6.96 33.76 -29.96
CA TYR A 220 -5.90 34.76 -29.85
C TYR A 220 -4.57 34.28 -30.45
N ARG A 221 -4.18 33.03 -30.27
CA ARG A 221 -2.94 32.48 -30.86
C ARG A 221 -2.98 32.44 -32.39
N GLN A 222 -4.16 32.43 -32.99
CA GLN A 222 -4.33 32.41 -34.44
C GLN A 222 -4.49 33.83 -35.01
N THR A 223 -5.30 34.66 -34.36
CA THR A 223 -5.69 35.99 -34.86
C THR A 223 -4.77 37.11 -34.35
N PHE A 224 -4.05 36.88 -33.25
CA PHE A 224 -3.33 37.89 -32.48
C PHE A 224 -4.20 39.09 -32.05
N ASP A 225 -5.53 38.89 -32.00
CA ASP A 225 -6.47 39.92 -31.57
C ASP A 225 -6.50 40.03 -30.04
N LYS A 226 -6.14 41.21 -29.54
CA LYS A 226 -6.11 41.51 -28.10
C LYS A 226 -7.48 41.31 -27.43
N THR A 227 -8.59 41.48 -28.15
CA THR A 227 -9.93 41.29 -27.57
C THR A 227 -10.17 39.85 -27.12
N ASP A 228 -9.57 38.87 -27.78
CA ASP A 228 -9.68 37.46 -27.39
C ASP A 228 -8.78 37.15 -26.20
N LEU A 229 -7.61 37.80 -26.10
CA LEU A 229 -6.76 37.72 -24.90
C LEU A 229 -7.46 38.31 -23.66
N ASP A 230 -8.15 39.44 -23.81
CA ASP A 230 -8.91 40.07 -22.72
C ASP A 230 -10.08 39.16 -22.28
N LYS A 231 -10.75 38.48 -23.22
CA LYS A 231 -11.78 37.47 -22.91
C LYS A 231 -11.21 36.27 -22.17
N THR A 232 -10.03 35.77 -22.57
CA THR A 232 -9.33 34.70 -21.85
C THR A 232 -9.09 35.09 -20.40
N ASN A 233 -8.45 36.23 -20.16
CA ASN A 233 -8.10 36.69 -18.82
C ASN A 233 -9.35 36.85 -17.92
N ARG A 234 -10.43 37.40 -18.48
CA ARG A 234 -11.69 37.56 -17.76
C ARG A 234 -12.31 36.22 -17.37
N ASN A 235 -12.38 35.28 -18.30
CA ASN A 235 -12.97 33.96 -18.04
C ASN A 235 -12.09 33.11 -17.12
N ASP A 236 -10.76 33.18 -17.24
CA ASP A 236 -9.84 32.51 -16.31
C ASP A 236 -10.01 33.05 -14.87
N THR A 237 -10.22 34.37 -14.73
CA THR A 237 -10.52 34.97 -13.42
C THR A 237 -11.85 34.45 -12.85
N TYR A 238 -12.91 34.35 -13.67
CA TYR A 238 -14.18 33.78 -13.22
C TYR A 238 -14.09 32.30 -12.88
N SER A 239 -13.27 31.54 -13.61
CA SER A 239 -12.99 30.13 -13.30
C SER A 239 -12.31 30.02 -11.92
N LEU A 240 -11.31 30.84 -11.64
CA LEU A 240 -10.62 30.87 -10.35
C LEU A 240 -11.57 31.25 -9.20
N ILE A 241 -12.39 32.28 -9.37
CA ILE A 241 -13.40 32.68 -8.37
C ILE A 241 -14.37 31.52 -8.10
N SER A 242 -14.85 30.86 -9.16
CA SER A 242 -15.77 29.71 -9.03
C SER A 242 -15.13 28.55 -8.27
N LEU A 243 -13.83 28.32 -8.47
CA LEU A 243 -13.06 27.29 -7.76
C LEU A 243 -12.87 27.63 -6.27
N ILE A 244 -12.63 28.90 -5.94
CA ILE A 244 -12.57 29.37 -4.54
C ILE A 244 -13.93 29.17 -3.85
N VAL A 245 -15.03 29.51 -4.53
CA VAL A 245 -16.40 29.30 -4.01
C VAL A 245 -16.67 27.80 -3.78
N MET A 246 -16.29 26.94 -4.74
CA MET A 246 -16.41 25.49 -4.60
C MET A 246 -15.65 24.98 -3.37
N GLN A 247 -14.39 25.40 -3.19
CA GLN A 247 -13.57 24.97 -2.04
C GLN A 247 -14.18 25.42 -0.72
N GLY A 248 -14.65 26.68 -0.64
CA GLY A 248 -15.36 27.18 0.54
C GLY A 248 -16.62 26.38 0.84
N ALA A 249 -17.37 25.97 -0.19
CA ALA A 249 -18.55 25.14 -0.02
C ALA A 249 -18.22 23.72 0.46
N ILE A 250 -17.15 23.10 -0.06
CA ILE A 250 -16.67 21.80 0.40
C ILE A 250 -16.19 21.87 1.86
N ALA A 251 -15.48 22.93 2.25
CA ALA A 251 -15.07 23.14 3.63
C ALA A 251 -16.29 23.28 4.57
N GLY A 252 -17.33 24.02 4.13
CA GLY A 252 -18.60 24.10 4.83
C GLY A 252 -19.29 22.73 4.99
N LEU A 253 -19.34 21.92 3.92
CA LEU A 253 -19.87 20.56 3.98
C LEU A 253 -19.14 19.70 5.00
N ILE A 254 -17.80 19.72 4.98
CA ILE A 254 -16.98 18.93 5.92
C ILE A 254 -17.30 19.34 7.35
N TYR A 255 -17.39 20.65 7.62
CA TYR A 255 -17.75 21.17 8.93
C TYR A 255 -19.12 20.65 9.40
N PHE A 256 -20.18 20.86 8.61
CA PHE A 256 -21.54 20.48 8.98
C PHE A 256 -21.80 18.97 8.98
N LEU A 257 -20.97 18.18 8.29
CA LEU A 257 -21.12 16.73 8.24
C LEU A 257 -20.31 16.01 9.33
N PHE A 258 -19.16 16.54 9.74
CA PHE A 258 -18.27 15.85 10.67
C PHE A 258 -18.04 16.55 12.01
N PHE A 259 -18.16 17.87 12.08
CA PHE A 259 -17.73 18.66 13.24
C PHE A 259 -18.88 19.36 14.00
N ASP A 260 -20.00 19.62 13.33
CA ASP A 260 -21.28 20.04 13.94
C ASP A 260 -22.15 18.82 14.31
#